data_AF-A0A925ZHU2-F1
#
_entry.id   AF-A0A925ZHU2-F1
#
_cell.length_a   1.000
_cell.length_b   1.000
_cell.length_c   1.000
_cell.angle_alpha   90.00
_cell.angle_beta   90.00
_cell.angle_gamma   90.00
#
_symmetry.space_group_name_H-M   'P 1'
#
loop_
_entity.id
_entity.type
_entity.pdbx_description
1 polymer ?
#
loop_
_entity_poly.entity_id
_entity_poly.type
_entity_poly.pdbx_seq_one_letter_code
_entity_poly.pdbx_strand_id
1 'polypeptide(L)'
;MQPRAAQMLRLPVTVHLATEAGHFVNTRDDVAAWVARANDELAEFGIEVDVVAVKRMPGGFSSVLGWQTRREMAALAPKDGTIHVFAIEDLDDGRRMRRIRGLHWRYRGLAKGLRGREYVVVTREAPSTTLAHELGHMFGLRHSNRIDNIMCSCRRGPAVSFTTGQGVAMRDGARRYIARAHVSPRRQLAVGRRDRP
;
A
#
# COMPACT_ATOMS: atom_id res chain seq x y z
N MET A 1 31.70 -5.31 -20.16
CA MET A 1 30.67 -6.14 -19.49
C MET A 1 29.45 -5.25 -19.30
N GLN A 2 28.43 -5.35 -20.17
CA GLN A 2 27.21 -4.56 -20.03
C GLN A 2 26.40 -5.09 -18.83
N PRO A 3 25.91 -4.23 -17.91
CA PRO A 3 25.03 -4.68 -16.85
C PRO A 3 23.76 -5.25 -17.49
N ARG A 4 23.45 -6.51 -17.18
CA ARG A 4 22.18 -7.15 -17.56
C ARG A 4 21.06 -6.26 -17.01
N ALA A 5 20.23 -5.69 -17.87
CA ALA A 5 19.08 -4.89 -17.44
C ALA A 5 18.31 -5.68 -16.39
N ALA A 6 18.24 -5.14 -15.17
CA ALA A 6 17.61 -5.83 -14.06
C ALA A 6 16.13 -6.07 -14.42
N GLN A 7 15.67 -7.32 -14.40
CA GLN A 7 14.28 -7.66 -14.73
C GLN A 7 13.31 -6.83 -13.89
N MET A 8 12.37 -6.14 -14.55
CA MET A 8 11.35 -5.33 -13.87
C MET A 8 10.50 -6.20 -12.94
N LEU A 9 10.36 -5.80 -11.67
CA LEU A 9 9.45 -6.40 -10.71
C LEU A 9 8.10 -5.69 -10.81
N ARG A 10 7.12 -6.34 -11.43
CA ARG A 10 5.75 -5.83 -11.55
C ARG A 10 4.92 -6.31 -10.36
N LEU A 11 4.44 -5.39 -9.54
CA LEU A 11 3.63 -5.67 -8.35
C LEU A 11 2.18 -5.24 -8.61
N PRO A 12 1.21 -6.17 -8.59
CA PRO A 12 -0.18 -5.82 -8.80
C PRO A 12 -0.74 -5.07 -7.59
N VAL A 13 -1.57 -4.06 -7.86
CA VAL A 13 -2.23 -3.20 -6.86
C VAL A 13 -3.73 -3.36 -6.97
N THR A 14 -4.37 -3.64 -5.84
CA THR A 14 -5.82 -3.49 -5.67
C THR A 14 -6.09 -2.19 -4.93
N VAL A 15 -6.76 -1.25 -5.59
CA VAL A 15 -7.16 0.02 -4.97
C VAL A 15 -8.56 -0.12 -4.39
N HIS A 16 -8.74 0.32 -3.16
CA HIS A 16 -10.02 0.36 -2.46
C HIS A 16 -10.42 1.83 -2.27
N LEU A 17 -11.53 2.24 -2.86
CA LEU A 17 -12.02 3.62 -2.79
C LEU A 17 -13.09 3.75 -1.71
N ALA A 18 -12.83 4.60 -0.71
CA ALA A 18 -13.82 4.99 0.27
C ALA A 18 -14.95 5.78 -0.37
N THR A 19 -16.13 5.70 0.24
CA THR A 19 -17.29 6.47 -0.19
C THR A 19 -17.92 7.21 0.98
N GLU A 20 -18.43 8.39 0.68
CA GLU A 20 -19.19 9.24 1.60
C GLU A 20 -20.44 9.75 0.89
N ALA A 21 -21.60 9.63 1.54
CA ALA A 21 -22.90 9.89 0.94
C ALA A 21 -23.10 9.23 -0.45
N GLY A 22 -22.50 8.06 -0.67
CA GLY A 22 -22.57 7.30 -1.94
C GLY A 22 -21.54 7.71 -3.01
N HIS A 23 -20.84 8.82 -2.84
CA HIS A 23 -19.81 9.33 -3.74
C HIS A 23 -18.43 8.84 -3.36
N PHE A 24 -17.54 8.64 -4.34
CA PHE A 24 -16.16 8.32 -4.04
C PHE A 24 -15.44 9.54 -3.48
N VAL A 25 -14.67 9.32 -2.43
CA VAL A 25 -13.82 10.35 -1.83
C VAL A 25 -12.68 10.74 -2.77
N ASN A 26 -12.09 9.76 -3.44
CA ASN A 26 -11.02 9.96 -4.42
C ASN A 26 -11.48 9.54 -5.81
N THR A 27 -11.04 10.27 -6.83
CA THR A 27 -11.31 9.95 -8.22
C THR A 27 -10.32 8.91 -8.76
N ARG A 28 -10.62 8.36 -9.94
CA ARG A 28 -9.66 7.50 -10.65
C ARG A 28 -8.43 8.27 -11.10
N ASP A 29 -8.58 9.56 -11.39
CA ASP A 29 -7.49 10.42 -11.84
C ASP A 29 -6.49 10.70 -10.70
N ASP A 30 -6.99 10.89 -9.47
CA ASP A 30 -6.14 11.00 -8.28
C ASP A 30 -5.26 9.75 -8.12
N VAL A 31 -5.88 8.56 -8.23
CA VAL A 31 -5.19 7.28 -8.14
C VAL A 31 -4.17 7.13 -9.27
N ALA A 32 -4.54 7.48 -10.50
CA ALA A 32 -3.64 7.41 -11.65
C ALA A 32 -2.42 8.32 -11.45
N ALA A 33 -2.62 9.54 -10.95
CA ALA A 33 -1.53 10.48 -10.65
C ALA A 33 -0.59 9.95 -9.56
N TRP A 34 -1.12 9.34 -8.50
CA TRP A 34 -0.29 8.72 -7.46
C TRP A 34 0.52 7.54 -7.98
N VAL A 35 -0.09 6.69 -8.80
CA VAL A 35 0.57 5.51 -9.39
C VAL A 35 1.64 5.91 -10.39
N ALA A 36 1.34 6.87 -11.28
CA ALA A 36 2.30 7.43 -12.22
C ALA A 36 3.52 8.00 -11.47
N ARG A 37 3.27 8.85 -10.46
CA ARG A 37 4.36 9.43 -9.65
C ARG A 37 5.16 8.38 -8.89
N ALA A 38 4.52 7.32 -8.39
CA ALA A 38 5.23 6.23 -7.74
C ALA A 38 6.10 5.45 -8.74
N ASN A 39 5.60 5.18 -9.94
CA ASN A 39 6.35 4.47 -10.98
C ASN A 39 7.54 5.29 -11.49
N ASP A 40 7.42 6.61 -11.63
CA ASP A 40 8.55 7.49 -11.99
C ASP A 40 9.74 7.30 -11.05
N GLU A 41 9.47 7.15 -9.75
CA GLU A 41 10.48 7.03 -8.70
C GLU A 41 10.99 5.60 -8.49
N LEU A 42 10.18 4.59 -8.86
CA LEU A 42 10.47 3.17 -8.66
C LEU A 42 11.14 2.52 -9.89
N ALA A 43 10.90 3.06 -11.09
CA ALA A 43 11.32 2.46 -12.34
C ALA A 43 12.84 2.35 -12.46
N GLU A 44 13.61 3.34 -11.98
CA GLU A 44 15.08 3.30 -11.97
C GLU A 44 15.62 2.09 -11.20
N PHE A 45 14.87 1.61 -10.19
CA PHE A 45 15.24 0.47 -9.35
C PHE A 45 14.61 -0.84 -9.84
N GLY A 46 14.03 -0.83 -11.03
CA GLY A 46 13.38 -1.97 -11.66
C GLY A 46 12.17 -2.46 -10.88
N ILE A 47 11.42 -1.54 -10.27
CA ILE A 47 10.14 -1.82 -9.60
C ILE A 47 9.05 -1.06 -10.34
N GLU A 48 7.92 -1.71 -10.56
CA GLU A 48 6.74 -1.12 -11.18
C GLU A 48 5.50 -1.62 -10.43
N VAL A 49 4.55 -0.72 -10.17
CA VAL A 49 3.25 -1.07 -9.62
C VAL A 49 2.17 -0.86 -10.69
N ASP A 50 1.20 -1.77 -10.75
CA ASP A 50 0.13 -1.73 -11.75
C ASP A 50 -1.23 -1.95 -11.09
N VAL A 51 -2.22 -1.10 -11.41
CA VAL A 51 -3.56 -1.20 -10.82
C VAL A 51 -4.36 -2.27 -11.56
N VAL A 52 -4.46 -3.45 -10.96
CA VAL A 52 -5.17 -4.59 -11.54
C VAL A 52 -6.64 -4.68 -11.12
N ALA A 53 -7.01 -3.96 -10.06
CA ALA A 53 -8.38 -3.92 -9.57
C ALA A 53 -8.68 -2.63 -8.82
N VAL A 54 -9.91 -2.13 -8.97
CA VAL A 54 -10.47 -1.05 -8.16
C VAL A 54 -11.75 -1.53 -7.51
N LYS A 55 -11.83 -1.45 -6.18
CA LYS A 55 -12.93 -1.94 -5.35
C LYS A 55 -13.56 -0.77 -4.60
N ARG A 56 -14.89 -0.77 -4.48
CA ARG A 56 -15.60 0.14 -3.59
C ARG A 56 -15.52 -0.40 -2.16
N MET A 57 -15.20 0.46 -1.20
CA MET A 57 -15.26 0.11 0.22
C MET A 57 -16.71 0.16 0.74
N PRO A 58 -17.05 -0.62 1.77
CA PRO A 58 -18.28 -0.39 2.53
C PRO A 58 -18.34 1.05 3.08
N GLY A 59 -19.54 1.51 3.45
CA GLY A 59 -19.70 2.79 4.15
C GLY A 59 -18.97 2.81 5.50
N GLY A 60 -18.61 4.00 5.98
CA GLY A 60 -17.94 4.18 7.29
C GLY A 60 -16.41 4.13 7.27
N PHE A 61 -15.80 4.08 6.07
CA PHE A 61 -14.34 4.08 5.91
C PHE A 61 -13.78 5.37 5.30
N SER A 62 -14.58 6.44 5.18
CA SER A 62 -14.07 7.75 4.75
C SER A 62 -13.00 8.28 5.70
N SER A 63 -13.11 8.01 7.00
CA SER A 63 -12.11 8.35 8.00
C SER A 63 -11.67 7.15 8.84
N VAL A 64 -10.36 7.03 9.10
CA VAL A 64 -9.77 5.92 9.85
C VAL A 64 -9.08 6.44 11.11
N LEU A 65 -9.80 6.36 12.24
CA LEU A 65 -9.44 7.08 13.47
C LEU A 65 -8.65 6.24 14.48
N GLY A 66 -8.80 4.91 14.45
CA GLY A 66 -8.32 4.06 15.53
C GLY A 66 -7.90 2.66 15.13
N TRP A 67 -7.42 1.90 16.10
CA TRP A 67 -6.93 0.54 15.88
C TRP A 67 -8.02 -0.41 15.36
N GLN A 68 -9.29 -0.22 15.77
CA GLN A 68 -10.43 -1.04 15.38
C GLN A 68 -10.68 -0.91 13.88
N THR A 69 -10.84 0.31 13.37
CA THR A 69 -11.02 0.57 11.92
C THR A 69 -9.83 0.06 11.12
N ARG A 70 -8.59 0.21 11.62
CA ARG A 70 -7.39 -0.36 10.97
C ARG A 70 -7.41 -1.90 10.93
N ARG A 71 -7.94 -2.54 11.97
CA ARG A 71 -8.18 -3.99 11.96
C ARG A 71 -9.23 -4.39 10.93
N GLU A 72 -10.31 -3.62 10.79
CA GLU A 72 -11.35 -3.86 9.79
C GLU A 72 -10.81 -3.70 8.37
N MET A 73 -10.00 -2.67 8.11
CA MET A 73 -9.28 -2.52 6.84
C MET A 73 -8.35 -3.71 6.55
N ALA A 74 -7.66 -4.23 7.57
CA ALA A 74 -6.86 -5.45 7.40
C ALA A 74 -7.69 -6.66 6.95
N ALA A 75 -8.98 -6.72 7.26
CA ALA A 75 -9.88 -7.77 6.75
C ALA A 75 -10.23 -7.57 5.27
N LEU A 76 -10.21 -6.33 4.78
CA LEU A 76 -10.44 -5.97 3.36
C LEU A 76 -9.19 -6.14 2.49
N ALA A 77 -8.03 -6.43 3.09
CA ALA A 77 -6.74 -6.59 2.39
C ALA A 77 -6.26 -8.05 2.40
N PRO A 78 -6.89 -8.96 1.62
CA PRO A 78 -6.48 -10.35 1.55
C PRO A 78 -5.01 -10.55 1.11
N LYS A 79 -4.53 -11.79 1.20
CA LYS A 79 -3.19 -12.18 0.74
C LYS A 79 -3.38 -12.82 -0.62
N ASP A 80 -3.87 -12.01 -1.55
CA ASP A 80 -4.19 -12.44 -2.91
C ASP A 80 -3.04 -12.16 -3.89
N GLY A 81 -1.87 -11.78 -3.36
CA GLY A 81 -0.70 -11.40 -4.14
C GLY A 81 -0.68 -9.93 -4.56
N THR A 82 -1.72 -9.15 -4.25
CA THR A 82 -1.78 -7.71 -4.57
C THR A 82 -1.45 -6.82 -3.38
N ILE A 83 -0.85 -5.66 -3.67
CA ILE A 83 -0.72 -4.56 -2.72
C ILE A 83 -2.09 -3.92 -2.59
N HIS A 84 -2.65 -3.91 -1.38
CA HIS A 84 -3.89 -3.21 -1.11
C HIS A 84 -3.62 -1.76 -0.76
N VAL A 85 -4.16 -0.84 -1.56
CA VAL A 85 -4.10 0.61 -1.33
C VAL A 85 -5.50 1.10 -1.02
N PHE A 86 -5.71 1.72 0.13
CA PHE A 86 -6.97 2.32 0.53
C PHE A 86 -6.91 3.84 0.31
N ALA A 87 -7.77 4.35 -0.57
CA ALA A 87 -7.92 5.78 -0.83
C ALA A 87 -9.11 6.31 -0.01
N ILE A 88 -8.80 7.09 1.03
CA ILE A 88 -9.78 7.58 2.02
C ILE A 88 -9.79 9.11 2.10
N GLU A 89 -10.70 9.72 2.87
CA GLU A 89 -10.72 11.17 3.10
C GLU A 89 -9.60 11.54 4.05
N ASP A 90 -9.62 10.94 5.24
CA ASP A 90 -8.79 11.34 6.37
C ASP A 90 -8.28 10.17 7.20
N LEU A 91 -7.08 10.35 7.73
CA LEU A 91 -6.47 9.43 8.66
C LEU A 91 -6.25 10.17 9.97
N ASP A 92 -6.92 9.68 11.03
CA ASP A 92 -7.07 10.31 12.35
C ASP A 92 -8.21 11.35 12.47
N ASP A 93 -8.53 11.72 13.71
CA ASP A 93 -9.68 12.55 14.09
C ASP A 93 -9.46 14.06 13.98
N GLY A 94 -8.39 14.46 13.28
CA GLY A 94 -8.01 15.86 13.10
C GLY A 94 -7.50 16.56 14.36
N ARG A 95 -7.42 15.89 15.53
CA ARG A 95 -6.88 16.51 16.77
C ARG A 95 -5.36 16.64 16.77
N ARG A 96 -4.66 16.01 15.83
CA ARG A 96 -3.23 16.20 15.64
C ARG A 96 -2.95 17.51 14.93
N MET A 97 -1.94 18.25 15.41
CA MET A 97 -1.44 19.46 14.75
C MET A 97 -1.01 19.24 13.29
N ARG A 98 -0.77 17.99 12.87
CA ARG A 98 -0.47 17.62 11.47
C ARG A 98 -1.34 16.46 11.03
N ARG A 99 -2.09 16.67 9.93
CA ARG A 99 -2.85 15.62 9.24
C ARG A 99 -1.92 14.55 8.69
N ILE A 100 -2.26 13.28 8.88
CA ILE A 100 -1.55 12.15 8.30
C ILE A 100 -2.02 11.97 6.85
N ARG A 101 -1.09 11.90 5.91
CA ARG A 101 -1.39 11.82 4.48
C ARG A 101 -1.32 10.40 3.91
N GLY A 102 -0.51 9.56 4.54
CA GLY A 102 -0.35 8.17 4.15
C GLY A 102 -0.02 7.30 5.35
N LEU A 103 -0.19 6.00 5.17
CA LEU A 103 0.16 5.00 6.17
C LEU A 103 0.39 3.64 5.52
N HIS A 104 1.59 3.11 5.63
CA HIS A 104 1.83 1.67 5.56
C HIS A 104 1.50 1.03 6.92
N TRP A 105 0.61 0.03 6.89
CA TRP A 105 0.22 -0.73 8.08
C TRP A 105 0.40 -2.22 7.85
N ARG A 106 0.85 -2.92 8.90
CA ARG A 106 0.90 -4.38 8.95
C ARG A 106 0.24 -4.89 10.22
N TYR A 107 -0.78 -5.72 10.09
CA TYR A 107 -1.49 -6.29 11.22
C TYR A 107 -0.60 -7.29 11.99
N ARG A 108 -0.33 -6.96 13.26
CA ARG A 108 0.47 -7.76 14.21
C ARG A 108 -0.35 -8.30 15.39
N GLY A 109 -1.68 -8.14 15.37
CA GLY A 109 -2.54 -8.58 16.47
C GLY A 109 -2.73 -10.10 16.54
N LEU A 110 -3.49 -10.54 17.55
CA LEU A 110 -3.69 -11.95 17.85
C LEU A 110 -4.68 -12.67 16.93
N ALA A 111 -5.52 -11.94 16.17
CA ALA A 111 -6.48 -12.55 15.25
C ALA A 111 -5.76 -13.31 14.12
N LYS A 112 -5.71 -14.64 14.24
CA LYS A 112 -4.91 -15.52 13.37
C LYS A 112 -5.22 -15.31 11.88
N GLY A 113 -6.48 -15.13 11.51
CA GLY A 113 -6.92 -14.91 10.11
C GLY A 113 -6.46 -13.59 9.49
N LEU A 114 -5.99 -12.64 10.30
CA LEU A 114 -5.49 -11.33 9.86
C LEU A 114 -3.96 -11.21 9.98
N ARG A 115 -3.26 -12.23 10.51
CA ARG A 115 -1.82 -12.13 10.76
C ARG A 115 -1.03 -11.90 9.47
N GLY A 116 -0.25 -10.81 9.47
CA GLY A 116 0.57 -10.42 8.33
C GLY A 116 -0.22 -9.90 7.14
N ARG A 117 -1.50 -9.51 7.32
CA ARG A 117 -2.18 -8.61 6.38
C ARG A 117 -1.45 -7.27 6.43
N GLU A 118 -1.14 -6.71 5.27
CA GLU A 118 -0.46 -5.43 5.15
C GLU A 118 -1.10 -4.63 4.01
N TYR A 119 -1.12 -3.31 4.16
CA TYR A 119 -1.76 -2.41 3.21
C TYR A 119 -1.18 -1.01 3.32
N VAL A 120 -1.46 -0.20 2.31
CA VAL A 120 -1.16 1.23 2.25
C VAL A 120 -2.47 2.01 2.33
N VAL A 121 -2.42 3.18 2.96
CA VAL A 121 -3.49 4.18 2.95
C VAL A 121 -2.94 5.44 2.31
N VAL A 122 -3.74 6.09 1.46
CA VAL A 122 -3.48 7.43 0.92
C VAL A 122 -4.74 8.27 1.13
N THR A 123 -4.59 9.47 1.69
CA THR A 123 -5.72 10.38 1.94
C THR A 123 -5.96 11.32 0.77
N ARG A 124 -7.14 11.95 0.72
CA ARG A 124 -7.56 12.77 -0.43
C ARG A 124 -6.62 13.93 -0.73
N GLU A 125 -6.20 14.67 0.29
CA GLU A 125 -5.26 15.80 0.13
C GLU A 125 -3.78 15.37 0.30
N ALA A 126 -3.48 14.09 0.06
CA ALA A 126 -2.12 13.58 -0.01
C ALA A 126 -1.39 14.11 -1.26
N PRO A 127 -0.13 14.57 -1.12
CA PRO A 127 0.72 14.85 -2.28
C PRO A 127 0.89 13.59 -3.15
N SER A 128 1.17 13.79 -4.44
CA SER A 128 1.37 12.68 -5.38
C SER A 128 2.54 11.76 -5.01
N THR A 129 3.49 12.23 -4.20
CA THR A 129 4.62 11.45 -3.69
C THR A 129 4.26 10.53 -2.51
N THR A 130 3.08 10.67 -1.91
CA THR A 130 2.72 9.89 -0.72
C THR A 130 2.63 8.40 -1.00
N LEU A 131 2.08 7.98 -2.14
CA LEU A 131 2.05 6.54 -2.47
C LEU A 131 3.47 5.97 -2.57
N ALA A 132 4.40 6.68 -3.22
CA ALA A 132 5.80 6.29 -3.31
C ALA A 132 6.44 6.15 -1.91
N HIS A 133 6.20 7.13 -1.03
CA HIS A 133 6.67 7.11 0.36
C HIS A 133 6.19 5.86 1.11
N GLU A 134 4.89 5.57 1.05
CA GLU A 134 4.32 4.42 1.76
C GLU A 134 4.78 3.08 1.17
N LEU A 135 5.00 3.00 -0.15
CA LEU A 135 5.63 1.84 -0.77
C LEU A 135 7.07 1.65 -0.30
N GLY A 136 7.82 2.75 -0.14
CA GLY A 136 9.15 2.72 0.49
C GLY A 136 9.10 2.08 1.88
N HIS A 137 8.14 2.46 2.72
CA HIS A 137 7.91 1.82 4.02
C HIS A 137 7.52 0.35 3.91
N MET A 138 6.64 -0.01 2.97
CA MET A 138 6.23 -1.39 2.72
C MET A 138 7.42 -2.29 2.33
N PHE A 139 8.38 -1.73 1.59
CA PHE A 139 9.61 -2.42 1.18
C PHE A 139 10.74 -2.32 2.22
N GLY A 140 10.49 -1.67 3.35
CA GLY A 140 11.36 -1.72 4.53
C GLY A 140 12.24 -0.50 4.73
N LEU A 141 12.03 0.59 3.99
CA LEU A 141 12.69 1.86 4.27
C LEU A 141 12.14 2.49 5.56
N ARG A 142 13.01 3.23 6.24
CA ARG A 142 12.65 4.10 7.36
C ARG A 142 12.64 5.55 6.89
N HIS A 143 12.10 6.43 7.72
CA HIS A 143 12.16 7.86 7.45
C HIS A 143 13.60 8.33 7.26
N SER A 144 13.76 9.27 6.34
CA SER A 144 14.97 10.07 6.17
C SER A 144 14.75 11.44 6.84
N ASN A 145 15.85 12.07 7.21
CA ASN A 145 15.90 13.45 7.69
C ASN A 145 16.38 14.43 6.60
N ARG A 146 16.65 13.95 5.37
CA ARG A 146 17.01 14.78 4.22
C ARG A 146 15.76 15.34 3.54
N ILE A 147 15.71 16.65 3.37
CA ILE A 147 14.53 17.38 2.90
C ILE A 147 14.12 17.08 1.44
N ASP A 148 15.07 16.66 0.62
CA ASP A 148 14.93 16.30 -0.79
C ASP A 148 14.63 14.80 -0.99
N ASN A 149 14.49 14.06 0.10
CA ASN A 149 14.27 12.63 0.05
C ASN A 149 12.77 12.30 0.18
N ILE A 150 12.28 11.39 -0.66
CA ILE A 150 10.89 10.91 -0.58
C ILE A 150 10.55 10.39 0.81
N MET A 151 11.50 9.75 1.51
CA MET A 151 11.27 9.22 2.85
C MET A 151 11.32 10.29 3.96
N CYS A 152 11.45 11.60 3.68
CA CYS A 152 11.30 12.60 4.75
C CYS A 152 9.83 12.78 5.14
N SER A 153 9.58 12.80 6.44
CA SER A 153 8.31 13.28 7.01
C SER A 153 8.17 14.81 6.92
N CYS A 154 9.27 15.50 6.68
CA CYS A 154 9.38 16.94 6.53
C CYS A 154 9.07 17.35 5.07
N ARG A 155 7.81 17.65 4.77
CA ARG A 155 7.38 18.15 3.44
C ARG A 155 8.30 19.27 2.93
N ARG A 156 8.96 19.08 1.77
CA ARG A 156 9.48 20.16 0.91
C ARG A 156 9.48 19.77 -0.59
N GLY A 157 8.53 20.35 -1.35
CA GLY A 157 8.57 20.42 -2.81
C GLY A 157 8.23 19.14 -3.60
N PRO A 158 7.95 19.26 -4.91
CA PRO A 158 7.68 18.13 -5.80
C PRO A 158 8.93 17.35 -6.20
N ALA A 159 10.10 18.00 -6.17
CA ALA A 159 11.39 17.45 -6.58
C ALA A 159 12.07 16.68 -5.43
N VAL A 160 11.45 15.58 -5.02
CA VAL A 160 12.01 14.62 -4.06
C VAL A 160 12.26 13.29 -4.74
N SER A 161 13.31 12.57 -4.33
CA SER A 161 13.63 11.24 -4.88
C SER A 161 14.13 10.25 -3.83
N PHE A 162 14.20 8.98 -4.21
CA PHE A 162 14.96 7.98 -3.45
C PHE A 162 16.46 8.06 -3.77
N THR A 163 17.30 7.71 -2.81
CA THR A 163 18.72 7.48 -3.11
C THR A 163 18.91 6.12 -3.78
N THR A 164 20.01 5.93 -4.52
CA THR A 164 20.36 4.63 -5.10
C THR A 164 20.39 3.50 -4.05
N GLY A 165 20.92 3.79 -2.85
CA GLY A 165 20.95 2.82 -1.75
C GLY A 165 19.55 2.44 -1.25
N GLN A 166 18.63 3.41 -1.18
CA GLN A 166 17.22 3.15 -0.88
C GLN A 166 16.57 2.31 -1.98
N GLY A 167 16.86 2.61 -3.25
CA GLY A 167 16.39 1.84 -4.40
C GLY A 167 16.77 0.36 -4.34
N VAL A 168 18.04 0.05 -4.08
CA VAL A 168 18.51 -1.33 -3.89
C VAL A 168 17.78 -2.01 -2.72
N ALA A 169 17.68 -1.33 -1.58
CA ALA A 169 16.99 -1.87 -0.42
C ALA A 169 15.49 -2.11 -0.67
N MET A 170 14.82 -1.22 -1.41
CA MET A 170 13.43 -1.39 -1.83
C MET A 170 13.26 -2.57 -2.75
N ARG A 171 14.17 -2.78 -3.71
CA ARG A 171 14.13 -3.91 -4.63
C ARG A 171 14.18 -5.24 -3.89
N ASP A 172 15.06 -5.36 -2.90
CA ASP A 172 15.12 -6.55 -2.04
C ASP A 172 13.88 -6.66 -1.15
N GLY A 173 13.35 -5.53 -0.68
CA GLY A 173 12.09 -5.44 0.04
C GLY A 173 10.88 -5.94 -0.76
N ALA A 174 10.79 -5.56 -2.03
CA ALA A 174 9.77 -5.97 -2.97
C ALA A 174 9.84 -7.48 -3.25
N ARG A 175 11.05 -8.04 -3.44
CA ARG A 175 11.24 -9.50 -3.54
C ARG A 175 10.74 -10.23 -2.29
N ARG A 176 11.09 -9.72 -1.10
CA ARG A 176 10.56 -10.26 0.16
C ARG A 176 9.05 -10.09 0.29
N TYR A 177 8.46 -9.07 -0.33
CA TYR A 177 7.01 -8.88 -0.37
C TYR A 177 6.33 -9.93 -1.23
N ILE A 178 6.81 -10.14 -2.45
CA ILE A 178 6.30 -11.18 -3.35
C ILE A 178 6.35 -12.55 -2.67
N ALA A 179 7.49 -12.91 -2.07
CA ALA A 179 7.67 -14.19 -1.40
C ALA A 179 6.66 -14.46 -0.27
N ARG A 180 6.18 -13.41 0.42
CA ARG A 180 5.20 -13.54 1.53
C ARG A 180 3.75 -13.32 1.11
N ALA A 181 3.51 -12.54 0.05
CA ALA A 181 2.18 -12.20 -0.44
C ALA A 181 1.50 -13.40 -1.13
N HIS A 182 2.28 -14.30 -1.74
CA HIS A 182 1.78 -15.51 -2.42
C HIS A 182 1.62 -16.74 -1.52
N VAL A 183 1.91 -16.64 -0.21
CA VAL A 183 1.66 -17.76 0.71
C VAL A 183 0.16 -17.84 1.01
N SER A 184 -0.59 -18.48 0.11
CA SER A 184 -1.93 -18.99 0.38
C SER A 184 -1.86 -20.11 1.43
N PRO A 185 -2.83 -20.20 2.37
CA PRO A 185 -2.97 -21.40 3.19
C PRO A 185 -3.43 -22.55 2.28
N ARG A 186 -2.48 -23.39 1.84
CA ARG A 186 -2.81 -24.76 1.41
C ARG A 186 -3.30 -25.55 2.64
N ARG A 187 -4.60 -25.43 2.96
CA ARG A 187 -5.40 -26.41 3.73
C ARG A 187 -6.82 -25.86 3.96
N GLN A 188 -7.69 -25.98 2.96
CA GLN A 188 -9.14 -26.06 3.18
C GLN A 188 -9.86 -26.66 1.97
N LEU A 189 -9.38 -27.81 1.48
CA LEU A 189 -10.17 -28.70 0.63
C LEU A 189 -9.86 -30.14 1.07
N ALA A 190 -10.73 -30.67 1.93
CA ALA A 190 -11.09 -32.08 2.12
C ALA A 190 -11.67 -32.27 3.53
N VAL A 191 -12.91 -31.81 3.74
CA VAL A 191 -13.81 -32.47 4.69
C VAL A 191 -14.99 -32.95 3.86
N GLY A 192 -15.22 -34.25 3.94
CA GLY A 192 -15.88 -35.06 2.94
C GLY A 192 -17.31 -34.65 2.63
N ARG A 193 -17.61 -34.61 1.33
CA ARG A 193 -18.82 -35.27 0.85
C ARG A 193 -18.68 -36.76 1.14
N ARG A 194 -19.51 -37.28 2.05
CA ARG A 194 -20.01 -38.65 1.99
C ARG A 194 -21.53 -38.56 1.99
N ASP A 195 -22.08 -38.35 0.79
CA ASP A 195 -23.20 -39.17 0.33
C ASP A 195 -22.59 -40.59 0.15
N ARG A 196 -23.16 -41.72 0.53
CA ARG A 196 -24.54 -42.26 0.52
C ARG A 196 -24.46 -43.65 1.24
N PRO A 197 -25.50 -44.51 1.36
CA PRO A 197 -26.75 -44.62 0.58
C PRO A 197 -27.99 -44.08 1.29
#